data_AF-A0A7I7L653-F1
#
_entry.id   AF-A0A7I7L653-F1
#
_cell.length_a   1.000
_cell.length_b   1.000
_cell.length_c   1.000
_cell.angle_alpha   90.00
_cell.angle_beta   90.00
_cell.angle_gamma   90.00
#
_symmetry.space_group_name_H-M   'P 1'
#
loop_
_entity.id
_entity.type
_entity.pdbx_description
1 polymer ?
#
loop_
_entity_poly.entity_id
_entity_poly.type
_entity_poly.pdbx_seq_one_letter_code
_entity_poly.pdbx_strand_id
1 'polypeptide(L)'
;MKPFLEPVLLEGVTASSSGPTLIDHPEPPLSAPLTLSFDYTRSVGPTLGEFFTALRERRILGVRGSDGRVHVPPADYDPVTYEPLGEMVPVSAVGTVASWTWQPEPLPGQPLDRPFAWALIKLDGADTPLLHAVDAGGPDKIKTGARVHVHWAEETVGAITDIAYFKLGEDAEPPGEPSEQDPVKMIVTPVSLTIQHTASHEESAYLRAIAEGKLLGARTGAKGKVYFPPHGADPATGQPTT
;
A
#
# COMPACT_ATOMS: atom_id res chain seq x y z
N MET A 1 38.52 13.60 7.26
CA MET A 1 37.06 13.53 7.05
C MET A 1 36.82 13.24 5.58
N LYS A 2 36.47 12.00 5.23
CA LYS A 2 36.00 11.66 3.88
C LYS A 2 34.52 12.09 3.79
N PRO A 3 34.08 12.79 2.74
CA PRO A 3 32.65 12.97 2.53
C PRO A 3 32.04 11.63 2.12
N PHE A 4 31.06 11.17 2.89
CA PHE A 4 30.11 10.15 2.48
C PHE A 4 29.20 10.77 1.42
N LEU A 5 29.55 10.58 0.14
CA LEU A 5 28.63 10.76 -0.97
C LEU A 5 28.62 9.43 -1.71
N GLU A 6 27.64 8.59 -1.41
CA GLU A 6 27.34 7.43 -2.24
C GLU A 6 26.62 7.94 -3.50
N PRO A 7 27.08 7.56 -4.71
CA PRO A 7 26.37 7.89 -5.94
C PRO A 7 25.05 7.12 -5.95
N VAL A 8 23.93 7.85 -5.99
CA VAL A 8 22.65 7.28 -6.42
C VAL A 8 22.78 7.03 -7.92
N LEU A 9 23.13 5.79 -8.29
CA LEU A 9 23.06 5.34 -9.67
C LEU A 9 21.61 5.45 -10.13
N LEU A 10 21.34 6.40 -11.03
CA LEU A 10 20.13 6.41 -11.85
C LEU A 10 20.17 5.18 -12.77
N GLU A 11 19.75 4.01 -12.28
CA GLU A 11 19.51 2.86 -13.13
C GLU A 11 18.27 3.14 -14.00
N GLY A 12 18.45 3.12 -15.33
CA GLY A 12 17.32 3.00 -16.26
C GLY A 12 16.71 4.29 -16.82
N VAL A 13 17.48 5.38 -16.98
CA VAL A 13 17.02 6.50 -17.81
C VAL A 13 16.94 6.03 -19.26
N THR A 14 15.75 6.07 -19.85
CA THR A 14 15.52 5.67 -21.25
C THR A 14 14.88 6.81 -22.02
N ALA A 15 15.20 6.90 -23.31
CA ALA A 15 14.53 7.77 -24.24
C ALA A 15 13.29 7.05 -24.78
N SER A 16 12.11 7.65 -24.72
CA SER A 16 10.89 7.09 -25.35
C SER A 16 10.09 8.17 -26.08
N SER A 17 9.43 7.78 -27.18
CA SER A 17 8.55 8.63 -27.99
C SER A 17 7.21 7.93 -28.15
N SER A 18 6.12 8.60 -27.75
CA SER A 18 4.74 8.14 -27.90
C SER A 18 3.95 9.10 -28.80
N GLY A 19 4.23 9.07 -30.10
CA GLY A 19 3.44 9.74 -31.15
C GLY A 19 4.17 10.87 -31.89
N PRO A 20 3.71 11.27 -33.09
CA PRO A 20 4.36 12.32 -33.87
C PRO A 20 4.11 13.68 -33.22
N THR A 21 5.18 14.30 -32.70
CA THR A 21 5.18 15.64 -32.13
C THR A 21 5.00 16.71 -33.22
N LEU A 22 4.20 17.73 -32.92
CA LEU A 22 3.96 18.91 -33.77
C LEU A 22 5.15 19.89 -33.84
N ILE A 23 6.26 19.57 -33.16
CA ILE A 23 7.52 20.33 -33.17
C ILE A 23 8.67 19.30 -33.22
N ASP A 24 9.53 19.45 -34.22
CA ASP A 24 10.67 18.55 -34.48
C ASP A 24 11.79 18.85 -33.47
N HIS A 25 11.75 18.19 -32.31
CA HIS A 25 12.85 18.20 -31.35
C HIS A 25 13.84 17.08 -31.70
N PRO A 26 15.15 17.36 -31.82
CA PRO A 26 16.13 16.44 -32.39
C PRO A 26 16.39 15.21 -31.52
N GLU A 27 16.06 15.27 -30.23
CA GLU A 27 16.21 14.17 -29.29
C GLU A 27 14.94 13.99 -28.47
N PRO A 28 14.50 12.73 -28.25
CA PRO A 28 13.33 12.44 -27.43
C PRO A 28 13.54 12.90 -25.97
N PRO A 29 12.45 13.16 -25.23
CA PRO A 29 12.54 13.46 -23.81
C PRO A 29 13.13 12.27 -23.03
N LEU A 30 13.80 12.58 -21.93
CA LEU A 30 14.29 11.58 -20.97
C LEU A 30 13.14 11.08 -20.10
N SER A 31 13.09 9.79 -19.86
CA SER A 31 12.12 9.15 -18.96
C SER A 31 12.81 8.23 -17.96
N ALA A 32 12.27 8.17 -16.73
CA ALA A 32 12.70 7.24 -15.69
C ALA A 32 11.55 6.92 -14.74
N PRO A 33 11.56 5.75 -14.05
CA PRO A 33 10.63 5.48 -12.97
C PRO A 33 10.78 6.52 -11.85
N LEU A 34 9.65 7.09 -11.41
CA LEU A 34 9.54 7.94 -10.24
C LEU A 34 8.65 7.25 -9.23
N THR A 35 9.23 6.89 -8.08
CA THR A 35 8.48 6.33 -6.94
C THR A 35 8.13 7.45 -5.97
N LEU A 36 6.84 7.70 -5.82
CA LEU A 36 6.27 8.58 -4.81
C LEU A 36 5.89 7.73 -3.60
N SER A 37 6.46 8.00 -2.43
CA SER A 37 6.15 7.29 -1.19
C SER A 37 5.66 8.27 -0.11
N PHE A 38 4.47 8.01 0.42
CA PHE A 38 3.86 8.80 1.48
C PHE A 38 3.21 7.87 2.50
N ASP A 39 3.91 7.59 3.58
CA ASP A 39 3.36 6.74 4.63
C ASP A 39 2.16 7.41 5.31
N TYR A 40 1.08 6.64 5.46
CA TYR A 40 -0.11 7.09 6.16
C TYR A 40 -0.06 6.62 7.62
N THR A 41 0.26 7.55 8.50
CA THR A 41 0.30 7.32 9.94
C THR A 41 -1.02 7.77 10.58
N ARG A 42 -1.68 6.86 11.29
CA ARG A 42 -2.91 7.18 12.05
C ARG A 42 -2.91 6.58 13.45
N SER A 43 -3.61 7.25 14.37
CA SER A 43 -4.01 6.62 15.62
C SER A 43 -5.12 5.61 15.36
N VAL A 44 -5.20 4.59 16.23
CA VAL A 44 -6.19 3.50 16.10
C VAL A 44 -7.30 3.58 17.15
N GLY A 45 -7.19 4.48 18.13
CA GLY A 45 -8.17 4.56 19.21
C GLY A 45 -8.15 3.31 20.12
N PRO A 46 -9.05 3.24 21.11
CA PRO A 46 -9.07 2.14 22.07
C PRO A 46 -9.47 0.81 21.43
N THR A 47 -10.53 0.77 20.62
CA THR A 47 -11.09 -0.48 20.06
C THR A 47 -10.12 -1.17 19.09
N LEU A 48 -9.65 -0.45 18.06
CA LEU A 48 -8.71 -1.04 17.10
C LEU A 48 -7.32 -1.19 17.72
N GLY A 49 -6.95 -0.38 18.72
CA GLY A 49 -5.72 -0.58 19.49
C GLY A 49 -5.68 -1.91 20.21
N GLU A 50 -6.77 -2.30 20.89
CA GLU A 50 -6.91 -3.62 21.51
C GLU A 50 -6.89 -4.74 20.46
N PHE A 51 -7.58 -4.56 19.33
CA PHE A 51 -7.58 -5.52 18.23
C PHE A 51 -6.18 -5.77 17.66
N PHE A 52 -5.45 -4.72 17.29
CA PHE A 52 -4.11 -4.84 16.74
C PHE A 52 -3.11 -5.37 17.78
N THR A 53 -3.27 -5.01 19.05
CA THR A 53 -2.48 -5.60 20.13
C THR A 53 -2.72 -7.11 20.24
N ALA A 54 -3.97 -7.57 20.11
CA ALA A 54 -4.28 -8.98 20.10
C ALA A 54 -3.73 -9.71 18.86
N LEU A 55 -3.79 -9.08 17.67
CA LEU A 55 -3.18 -9.65 16.46
C LEU A 55 -1.67 -9.84 16.61
N ARG A 56 -0.99 -8.91 17.28
CA ARG A 56 0.44 -9.04 17.62
C ARG A 56 0.72 -10.29 18.44
N GLU A 57 -0.24 -10.74 19.24
CA GLU A 57 -0.17 -11.96 20.07
C GLU A 57 -0.80 -13.18 19.40
N ARG A 58 -1.08 -13.11 18.08
CA ARG A 58 -1.74 -14.17 17.32
C ARG A 58 -3.11 -14.57 17.89
N ARG A 59 -3.87 -13.57 18.34
CA ARG A 59 -5.25 -13.69 18.82
C ARG A 59 -6.16 -12.75 18.06
N ILE A 60 -7.42 -13.12 17.88
CA ILE A 60 -8.41 -12.27 17.21
C ILE A 60 -9.50 -11.89 18.21
N LEU A 61 -9.79 -10.59 18.27
CA LEU A 61 -10.91 -10.06 19.03
C LEU A 61 -11.97 -9.50 18.07
N GLY A 62 -13.23 -9.73 18.40
CA GLY A 62 -14.35 -8.94 17.90
C GLY A 62 -14.90 -8.03 18.98
N VAL A 63 -15.94 -7.27 18.65
CA VAL A 63 -16.68 -6.44 19.61
C VAL A 63 -18.16 -6.82 19.60
N ARG A 64 -18.80 -6.92 20.77
CA ARG A 64 -20.22 -7.25 20.86
C ARG A 64 -21.10 -6.00 20.72
N GLY A 65 -22.01 -6.01 19.76
CA GLY A 65 -23.05 -5.01 19.57
C GLY A 65 -24.23 -5.18 20.53
N SER A 66 -25.05 -4.15 20.67
CA SER A 66 -26.27 -4.17 21.51
C SER A 66 -27.32 -5.19 21.04
N ASP A 67 -27.27 -5.59 19.76
CA ASP A 67 -28.10 -6.65 19.18
C ASP A 67 -27.56 -8.07 19.47
N GLY A 68 -26.46 -8.18 20.21
CA GLY A 68 -25.81 -9.42 20.62
C GLY A 68 -24.82 -9.98 19.60
N ARG A 69 -24.70 -9.39 18.40
CA ARG A 69 -23.77 -9.85 17.36
C ARG A 69 -22.33 -9.47 17.69
N VAL A 70 -21.38 -10.30 17.26
CA VAL A 70 -19.93 -10.03 17.39
C VAL A 70 -19.36 -9.57 16.04
N HIS A 71 -18.83 -8.35 16.00
CA HIS A 71 -18.26 -7.74 14.80
C HIS A 71 -16.75 -7.96 14.71
N VAL A 72 -16.29 -8.43 13.55
CA VAL A 72 -14.87 -8.56 13.18
C VAL A 72 -14.66 -8.03 11.75
N PRO A 73 -13.69 -7.11 11.52
CA PRO A 73 -12.95 -6.35 12.53
C PRO A 73 -13.88 -5.59 13.49
N PRO A 74 -13.46 -5.31 14.73
CA PRO A 74 -14.31 -4.64 15.69
C PRO A 74 -14.63 -3.21 15.26
N ALA A 75 -15.89 -2.81 15.39
CA ALA A 75 -16.37 -1.47 15.08
C ALA A 75 -16.35 -0.58 16.33
N ASP A 76 -16.00 0.71 16.16
CA ASP A 76 -15.97 1.68 17.28
C ASP A 76 -17.38 2.05 17.78
N TYR A 77 -18.37 2.02 16.90
CA TYR A 77 -19.74 2.42 17.17
C TYR A 77 -20.72 1.34 16.71
N ASP A 78 -21.79 1.19 17.47
CA ASP A 78 -22.85 0.24 17.21
C ASP A 78 -23.61 0.61 15.92
N PRO A 79 -23.76 -0.29 14.93
CA PRO A 79 -24.44 0.03 13.67
C PRO A 79 -25.96 0.18 13.82
N VAL A 80 -26.53 -0.25 14.94
CA VAL A 80 -27.96 -0.17 15.26
C VAL A 80 -28.25 1.07 16.10
N THR A 81 -27.46 1.30 17.16
CA THR A 81 -27.73 2.36 18.15
C THR A 81 -26.87 3.61 17.99
N TYR A 82 -25.76 3.53 17.25
CA TYR A 82 -24.73 4.57 17.10
C TYR A 82 -23.98 4.93 18.39
N GLU A 83 -24.18 4.19 19.47
CA GLU A 83 -23.44 4.36 20.72
C GLU A 83 -22.04 3.72 20.62
N PRO A 84 -21.05 4.20 21.39
CA PRO A 84 -19.73 3.56 21.44
C PRO A 84 -19.79 2.11 21.92
N LEU A 85 -19.03 1.23 21.27
CA LEU A 85 -18.86 -0.16 21.70
C LEU A 85 -17.57 -0.35 22.50
N GLY A 86 -17.56 -1.31 23.44
CA GLY A 86 -16.37 -1.59 24.26
C GLY A 86 -16.25 -3.00 24.81
N GLU A 87 -17.24 -3.89 24.59
CA GLU A 87 -17.13 -5.28 25.02
C GLU A 87 -16.35 -6.09 23.97
N MET A 88 -15.03 -6.20 24.17
CA MET A 88 -14.16 -7.02 23.33
C MET A 88 -14.31 -8.50 23.67
N VAL A 89 -14.48 -9.33 22.63
CA VAL A 89 -14.76 -10.77 22.75
C VAL A 89 -13.76 -11.56 21.92
N PRO A 90 -13.05 -12.55 22.49
CA PRO A 90 -12.21 -13.46 21.70
C PRO A 90 -13.02 -14.25 20.68
N VAL A 91 -12.49 -14.35 19.46
CA VAL A 91 -13.05 -15.21 18.40
C VAL A 91 -11.99 -16.20 17.91
N SER A 92 -12.45 -17.25 17.24
CA SER A 92 -11.56 -18.29 16.71
C SER A 92 -10.67 -17.76 15.58
N ALA A 93 -9.47 -18.33 15.45
CA ALA A 93 -8.62 -18.21 14.27
C ALA A 93 -9.09 -19.11 13.10
N VAL A 94 -10.17 -19.86 13.30
CA VAL A 94 -10.83 -20.70 12.29
C VAL A 94 -12.14 -20.06 11.86
N GLY A 95 -12.49 -20.18 10.59
CA GLY A 95 -13.71 -19.64 10.03
C GLY A 95 -14.20 -20.37 8.78
N THR A 96 -15.24 -19.80 8.19
CA THR A 96 -15.89 -20.32 6.99
C THR A 96 -15.88 -19.27 5.89
N VAL A 97 -15.50 -19.66 4.67
CA VAL A 97 -15.61 -18.81 3.48
C VAL A 97 -17.09 -18.57 3.15
N ALA A 98 -17.54 -17.33 3.24
CA ALA A 98 -18.88 -16.90 2.88
C ALA A 98 -19.00 -16.59 1.37
N SER A 99 -17.98 -15.96 0.79
CA SER A 99 -17.86 -15.74 -0.66
C SER A 99 -16.41 -15.44 -1.00
N TRP A 100 -16.03 -15.55 -2.28
CA TRP A 100 -14.65 -15.37 -2.71
C TRP A 100 -14.55 -15.00 -4.20
N THR A 101 -13.40 -14.45 -4.57
CA THR A 101 -12.95 -14.26 -5.96
C THR A 101 -11.50 -14.69 -6.11
N TRP A 102 -11.10 -15.04 -7.33
CA TRP A 102 -9.74 -15.51 -7.62
C TRP A 102 -8.84 -14.37 -8.10
N GLN A 103 -7.63 -14.29 -7.55
CA GLN A 103 -6.55 -13.43 -8.01
C GLN A 103 -5.49 -14.29 -8.72
N PRO A 104 -5.48 -14.35 -10.07
CA PRO A 104 -4.52 -15.17 -10.80
C PRO A 104 -3.14 -14.52 -10.91
N GLU A 105 -3.04 -13.20 -10.86
CA GLU A 105 -1.79 -12.45 -11.09
C GLU A 105 -1.64 -11.35 -10.03
N PRO A 106 -1.21 -11.67 -8.79
CA PRO A 106 -1.07 -10.68 -7.73
C PRO A 106 -0.15 -9.51 -8.13
N LEU A 107 -0.57 -8.29 -7.79
CA LEU A 107 0.29 -7.12 -7.92
C LEU A 107 1.29 -7.04 -6.75
N PRO A 108 2.43 -6.36 -6.93
CA PRO A 108 3.36 -6.09 -5.83
C PRO A 108 2.64 -5.44 -4.64
N GLY A 109 2.97 -5.91 -3.43
CA GLY A 109 2.37 -5.42 -2.18
C GLY A 109 1.04 -6.07 -1.79
N GLN A 110 0.49 -6.99 -2.59
CA GLN A 110 -0.62 -7.84 -2.14
C GLN A 110 -0.15 -8.87 -1.09
N PRO A 111 -1.08 -9.48 -0.31
CA PRO A 111 -0.71 -10.39 0.78
C PRO A 111 0.15 -11.60 0.36
N LEU A 112 0.02 -12.04 -0.90
CA LEU A 112 0.74 -13.16 -1.46
C LEU A 112 1.33 -12.78 -2.82
N ASP A 113 2.53 -13.28 -3.10
CA ASP A 113 3.27 -13.14 -4.36
C ASP A 113 2.89 -14.20 -5.42
N ARG A 114 1.93 -15.05 -5.10
CA ARG A 114 1.44 -16.18 -5.90
C ARG A 114 -0.09 -16.18 -5.95
N PRO A 115 -0.71 -16.84 -6.95
CA PRO A 115 -2.17 -16.85 -7.09
C PRO A 115 -2.90 -17.27 -5.82
N PHE A 116 -3.96 -16.54 -5.46
CA PHE A 116 -4.71 -16.76 -4.22
C PHE A 116 -6.17 -16.32 -4.37
N ALA A 117 -6.99 -16.54 -3.34
CA ALA A 117 -8.37 -16.04 -3.31
C ALA A 117 -8.54 -14.88 -2.33
N TRP A 118 -9.22 -13.81 -2.75
CA TRP A 118 -9.81 -12.86 -1.81
C TRP A 118 -11.14 -13.41 -1.32
N ALA A 119 -11.31 -13.56 0.00
CA ALA A 119 -12.50 -14.18 0.57
C ALA A 119 -13.10 -13.36 1.71
N LEU A 120 -14.43 -13.31 1.77
CA LEU A 120 -15.16 -12.94 2.95
C LEU A 120 -15.23 -14.16 3.88
N ILE A 121 -14.60 -14.09 5.04
CA ILE A 121 -14.43 -15.20 5.98
C ILE A 121 -15.18 -14.87 7.28
N LYS A 122 -16.17 -15.69 7.63
CA LYS A 122 -16.83 -15.58 8.93
C LYS A 122 -16.12 -16.47 9.93
N LEU A 123 -15.38 -15.86 10.86
CA LEU A 123 -14.69 -16.56 11.95
C LEU A 123 -15.69 -17.18 12.92
N ASP A 124 -15.33 -18.30 13.53
CA ASP A 124 -16.19 -18.92 14.54
C ASP A 124 -16.23 -18.03 15.79
N GLY A 125 -17.45 -17.73 16.26
CA GLY A 125 -17.68 -16.73 17.31
C GLY A 125 -17.89 -15.30 16.79
N ALA A 126 -17.79 -15.06 15.48
CA ALA A 126 -18.13 -13.79 14.84
C ALA A 126 -19.42 -13.88 14.01
N ASP A 127 -20.09 -12.74 13.86
CA ASP A 127 -21.33 -12.58 13.11
C ASP A 127 -21.18 -11.71 11.85
N THR A 128 -19.99 -11.16 11.60
CA THR A 128 -19.62 -10.45 10.37
C THR A 128 -18.41 -11.10 9.70
N PRO A 129 -18.30 -11.00 8.36
CA PRO A 129 -17.14 -11.50 7.65
C PRO A 129 -15.96 -10.54 7.70
N LEU A 130 -14.76 -11.10 7.85
CA LEU A 130 -13.47 -10.45 7.60
C LEU A 130 -13.07 -10.70 6.14
N LEU A 131 -12.73 -9.66 5.38
CA LEU A 131 -12.11 -9.82 4.07
C LEU A 131 -10.63 -10.15 4.26
N HIS A 132 -10.17 -11.28 3.75
CA HIS A 132 -8.74 -11.60 3.73
C HIS A 132 -8.33 -12.59 2.62
N ALA A 133 -7.02 -12.72 2.41
CA ALA A 133 -6.44 -13.66 1.45
C ALA A 133 -6.53 -15.10 1.95
N VAL A 134 -6.82 -16.04 1.04
CA VAL A 134 -6.77 -17.49 1.26
C VAL A 134 -5.78 -18.11 0.28
N ASP A 135 -4.72 -18.73 0.79
CA ASP A 135 -3.80 -19.57 0.00
C ASP A 135 -4.47 -20.94 -0.19
N ALA A 136 -5.24 -21.05 -1.27
CA ALA A 136 -5.99 -22.27 -1.60
C ALA A 136 -5.22 -23.23 -2.52
N GLY A 137 -4.05 -22.83 -3.04
CA GLY A 137 -3.28 -23.59 -4.04
C GLY A 137 -3.92 -23.70 -5.44
N GLY A 138 -5.17 -23.28 -5.61
CA GLY A 138 -5.86 -23.23 -6.91
C GLY A 138 -7.33 -22.83 -6.78
N PRO A 139 -7.96 -22.27 -7.84
CA PRO A 139 -9.36 -21.85 -7.81
C PRO A 139 -10.33 -23.03 -7.67
N ASP A 140 -9.94 -24.24 -8.08
CA ASP A 140 -10.73 -25.47 -7.96
C ASP A 140 -10.75 -26.04 -6.53
N LYS A 141 -9.88 -25.53 -5.65
CA LYS A 141 -9.73 -26.01 -4.26
C LYS A 141 -10.56 -25.23 -3.25
N ILE A 142 -10.95 -24.00 -3.57
CA ILE A 142 -11.76 -23.15 -2.70
C ILE A 142 -13.22 -23.16 -3.15
N LYS A 143 -14.13 -23.09 -2.17
CA LYS A 143 -15.57 -22.98 -2.40
C LYS A 143 -16.22 -22.21 -1.26
N THR A 144 -17.39 -21.62 -1.51
CA THR A 144 -18.23 -21.13 -0.42
C THR A 144 -18.57 -22.29 0.53
N GLY A 145 -18.50 -22.04 1.82
CA GLY A 145 -18.63 -23.04 2.88
C GLY A 145 -17.33 -23.79 3.20
N ALA A 146 -16.22 -23.54 2.50
CA ALA A 146 -14.92 -24.11 2.86
C ALA A 146 -14.47 -23.60 4.24
N ARG A 147 -13.85 -24.50 5.00
CA ARG A 147 -13.24 -24.18 6.29
C ARG A 147 -11.83 -23.69 6.07
N VAL A 148 -11.47 -22.66 6.81
CA VAL A 148 -10.16 -22.00 6.74
C VAL A 148 -9.66 -21.64 8.13
N HIS A 149 -8.35 -21.61 8.30
CA HIS A 149 -7.69 -21.14 9.51
C HIS A 149 -6.61 -20.13 9.17
N VAL A 150 -6.33 -19.24 10.12
CA VAL A 150 -5.26 -18.24 9.99
C VAL A 150 -3.90 -18.94 9.93
N HIS A 151 -3.07 -18.48 8.99
CA HIS A 151 -1.63 -18.57 9.07
C HIS A 151 -1.06 -17.21 9.49
N TRP A 152 -0.33 -17.20 10.60
CA TRP A 152 0.23 -15.95 11.15
C TRP A 152 1.52 -15.58 10.42
N ALA A 153 1.80 -14.28 10.35
CA ALA A 153 3.10 -13.78 9.92
C ALA A 153 4.21 -14.28 10.88
N GLU A 154 5.42 -14.45 10.34
CA GLU A 154 6.58 -14.85 11.14
C GLU A 154 6.86 -13.83 12.26
N GLU A 155 6.85 -12.55 11.88
CA GLU A 155 6.92 -11.41 12.79
C GLU A 155 5.59 -10.65 12.80
N THR A 156 5.01 -10.47 13.97
CA THR A 156 3.75 -9.76 14.18
C THR A 156 4.03 -8.39 14.78
N VAL A 157 3.46 -7.34 14.18
CA VAL A 157 3.80 -5.94 14.45
C VAL A 157 2.63 -5.11 14.98
N GLY A 158 1.44 -5.71 15.09
CA GLY A 158 0.22 -5.01 15.47
C GLY A 158 -0.48 -4.39 14.26
N ALA A 159 -0.66 -5.17 13.20
CA ALA A 159 -1.35 -4.76 11.99
C ALA A 159 -2.25 -5.89 11.47
N ILE A 160 -3.18 -5.57 10.56
CA ILE A 160 -4.04 -6.60 9.94
C ILE A 160 -3.22 -7.65 9.17
N THR A 161 -2.01 -7.27 8.73
CA THR A 161 -1.03 -8.12 8.05
C THR A 161 -0.34 -9.14 8.98
N ASP A 162 -0.55 -9.05 10.29
CA ASP A 162 -0.12 -10.10 11.22
C ASP A 162 -0.86 -11.42 10.93
N ILE A 163 -2.09 -11.33 10.42
CA ILE A 163 -2.71 -12.42 9.68
C ILE A 163 -2.07 -12.39 8.29
N ALA A 164 -1.13 -13.28 7.99
CA ALA A 164 -0.47 -13.29 6.69
C ALA A 164 -1.45 -13.70 5.59
N TYR A 165 -2.20 -14.78 5.82
CA TYR A 165 -3.26 -15.31 4.96
C TYR A 165 -4.03 -16.40 5.71
N PHE A 166 -5.07 -16.95 5.09
CA PHE A 166 -5.78 -18.13 5.55
C PHE A 166 -5.41 -19.36 4.73
N LYS A 167 -5.31 -20.52 5.38
CA LYS A 167 -5.15 -21.83 4.74
C LYS A 167 -6.47 -22.60 4.79
N LEU A 168 -6.69 -23.47 3.81
CA LEU A 168 -7.81 -24.43 3.87
C LEU A 168 -7.64 -25.40 5.04
N GLY A 169 -8.74 -25.76 5.68
CA GLY A 169 -8.77 -26.68 6.82
C GLY A 169 -9.06 -25.97 8.15
N GLU A 170 -8.95 -26.70 9.25
CA GLU A 170 -9.34 -26.26 10.60
C GLU A 170 -8.20 -26.32 11.62
N ASP A 171 -6.98 -26.60 11.14
CA ASP A 171 -5.79 -26.80 11.96
C ASP A 171 -5.25 -25.46 12.47
N ALA A 172 -5.92 -24.87 13.44
CA ALA A 172 -5.55 -23.58 14.02
C ALA A 172 -4.12 -23.59 14.56
N GLU A 173 -3.34 -22.60 14.15
CA GLU A 173 -2.03 -22.33 14.74
C GLU A 173 -2.21 -21.83 16.18
N PRO A 174 -1.30 -22.22 17.10
CA PRO A 174 -1.41 -21.82 18.50
C PRO A 174 -1.26 -20.29 18.64
N PRO A 175 -1.92 -19.69 19.66
CA PRO A 175 -1.70 -18.29 19.97
C PRO A 175 -0.24 -18.03 20.34
N GLY A 176 0.20 -16.79 20.13
CA GLY A 176 1.53 -16.33 20.49
C GLY A 176 1.63 -16.09 21.99
N GLU A 177 2.85 -15.87 22.45
CA GLU A 177 3.08 -15.40 23.81
C GLU A 177 2.62 -13.94 23.95
N PRO A 178 2.16 -13.53 25.15
CA PRO A 178 1.83 -12.13 25.40
C PRO A 178 3.01 -11.23 25.09
N SER A 179 2.72 -10.11 24.42
CA SER A 179 3.76 -9.16 24.05
C SER A 179 4.14 -8.28 25.25
N GLU A 180 5.44 -8.17 25.55
CA GLU A 180 5.94 -7.21 26.55
C GLU A 180 5.93 -5.74 26.07
N GLN A 181 5.69 -5.52 24.77
CA GLN A 181 5.61 -4.17 24.20
C GLN A 181 4.33 -3.45 24.61
N ASP A 182 4.39 -2.11 24.64
CA ASP A 182 3.22 -1.26 24.86
C ASP A 182 2.06 -1.58 23.89
N PRO A 183 0.80 -1.39 24.31
CA PRO A 183 -0.36 -1.53 23.44
C PRO A 183 -0.24 -0.67 22.17
N VAL A 184 -0.76 -1.19 21.06
CA VAL A 184 -0.75 -0.52 19.76
C VAL A 184 -1.64 0.72 19.81
N LYS A 185 -1.04 1.89 19.58
CA LYS A 185 -1.75 3.20 19.57
C LYS A 185 -1.69 3.91 18.22
N MET A 186 -0.69 3.58 17.41
CA MET A 186 -0.43 4.16 16.11
C MET A 186 -0.11 3.03 15.14
N ILE A 187 -0.54 3.16 13.90
CA ILE A 187 -0.11 2.31 12.80
C ILE A 187 0.37 3.16 11.64
N VAL A 188 1.31 2.61 10.89
CA VAL A 188 1.83 3.19 9.65
C VAL A 188 1.43 2.28 8.52
N THR A 189 0.66 2.80 7.57
CA THR A 189 0.34 2.09 6.32
C THR A 189 1.24 2.64 5.21
N PRO A 190 2.21 1.85 4.71
CA PRO A 190 3.03 2.28 3.60
C PRO A 190 2.17 2.51 2.36
N VAL A 191 2.29 3.68 1.74
CA VAL A 191 1.63 3.98 0.46
C VAL A 191 2.70 4.44 -0.52
N SER A 192 2.80 3.73 -1.64
CA SER A 192 3.72 4.09 -2.71
C SER A 192 3.07 3.95 -4.08
N LEU A 193 3.49 4.79 -5.02
CA LEU A 193 3.12 4.74 -6.40
C LEU A 193 4.35 4.97 -7.26
N THR A 194 4.65 4.03 -8.14
CA THR A 194 5.67 4.21 -9.18
C THR A 194 4.99 4.60 -10.49
N ILE A 195 5.37 5.75 -11.04
CA ILE A 195 4.97 6.20 -12.36
C ILE A 195 6.20 6.28 -13.27
N GLN A 196 6.00 6.14 -14.58
CA GLN A 196 7.04 6.56 -15.52
C GLN A 196 6.98 8.07 -15.66
N HIS A 197 7.96 8.77 -15.08
CA HIS A 197 8.11 10.21 -15.25
C HIS A 197 8.84 10.49 -16.56
N THR A 198 8.29 11.40 -17.36
CA THR A 198 8.92 11.88 -18.60
C THR A 198 9.16 13.37 -18.47
N ALA A 199 10.42 13.76 -18.53
CA ALA A 199 10.84 15.16 -18.47
C ALA A 199 10.33 15.92 -19.71
N SER A 200 10.22 17.25 -19.61
CA SER A 200 10.00 18.08 -20.80
C SER A 200 11.23 18.05 -21.72
N HIS A 201 11.12 18.57 -22.95
CA HIS A 201 12.28 18.68 -23.85
C HIS A 201 13.34 19.63 -23.27
N GLU A 202 12.92 20.73 -22.66
CA GLU A 202 13.81 21.72 -22.03
C GLU A 202 14.50 21.14 -20.78
N GLU A 203 13.74 20.42 -19.96
CA GLU A 203 14.28 19.71 -18.80
C GLU A 203 15.24 18.60 -19.24
N SER A 204 14.92 17.88 -20.32
CA SER A 204 15.82 16.87 -20.90
C SER A 204 17.13 17.48 -21.39
N ALA A 205 17.07 18.61 -22.10
CA ALA A 205 18.26 19.34 -22.54
C ALA A 205 19.08 19.86 -21.35
N TYR A 206 18.41 20.34 -20.30
CA TYR A 206 19.05 20.76 -19.05
C TYR A 206 19.77 19.63 -18.34
N LEU A 207 19.11 18.47 -18.18
CA LEU A 207 19.69 17.31 -17.52
C LEU A 207 20.91 16.78 -18.28
N ARG A 208 20.86 16.75 -19.62
CA ARG A 208 22.02 16.41 -20.47
C ARG A 208 23.16 17.41 -20.29
N ALA A 209 22.86 18.71 -20.30
CA ALA A 209 23.85 19.76 -20.09
C ALA A 209 24.53 19.63 -18.71
N ILE A 210 23.76 19.36 -17.64
CA ILE A 210 24.30 19.14 -16.30
C ILE A 210 25.22 17.91 -16.26
N ALA A 211 24.86 16.82 -16.93
CA ALA A 211 25.70 15.63 -17.02
C ALA A 211 27.08 15.94 -17.65
N GLU A 212 27.16 16.96 -18.51
CA GLU A 212 28.40 17.47 -19.11
C GLU A 212 29.07 18.61 -18.29
N GLY A 213 28.53 18.98 -17.13
CA GLY A 213 29.02 20.09 -16.31
C GLY A 213 28.64 21.48 -16.82
N LYS A 214 27.62 21.60 -17.69
CA LYS A 214 27.13 22.86 -18.24
C LYS A 214 25.82 23.28 -17.57
N LEU A 215 25.65 24.59 -17.36
CA LEU A 215 24.42 25.18 -16.86
C LEU A 215 23.60 25.74 -18.03
N LEU A 216 22.44 25.16 -18.28
CA LEU A 216 21.51 25.58 -19.33
C LEU A 216 20.28 26.24 -18.71
N GLY A 217 19.84 27.37 -19.25
CA GLY A 217 18.59 28.04 -18.87
C GLY A 217 17.85 28.50 -20.12
N ALA A 218 16.55 28.79 -19.99
CA ALA A 218 15.71 29.19 -21.12
C ALA A 218 15.29 30.65 -21.00
N ARG A 219 15.27 31.38 -22.12
CA ARG A 219 15.06 32.82 -22.17
C ARG A 219 13.70 33.19 -22.75
N THR A 220 13.09 34.25 -22.24
CA THR A 220 11.91 34.87 -22.85
C THR A 220 12.27 35.84 -23.97
N GLY A 221 12.27 35.34 -25.21
CA GLY A 221 12.65 36.14 -26.39
C GLY A 221 14.09 36.67 -26.34
N ALA A 222 14.48 37.51 -27.30
CA ALA A 222 15.89 37.88 -27.48
C ALA A 222 16.51 38.69 -26.32
N LYS A 223 15.70 39.39 -25.53
CA LYS A 223 16.17 40.31 -24.46
C LYS A 223 15.50 40.08 -23.10
N GLY A 224 14.73 39.00 -22.94
CA GLY A 224 13.99 38.76 -21.70
C GLY A 224 14.78 38.01 -20.64
N LYS A 225 14.05 37.62 -19.60
CA LYS A 225 14.55 36.93 -18.42
C LYS A 225 15.04 35.54 -18.81
N VAL A 226 16.01 35.03 -18.07
CA VAL A 226 16.47 33.64 -18.17
C VAL A 226 15.95 32.89 -16.95
N TYR A 227 15.29 31.77 -17.18
CA TYR A 227 14.85 30.83 -16.15
C TYR A 227 15.87 29.70 -16.03
N PHE A 228 16.24 29.40 -14.79
CA PHE A 228 17.12 28.30 -14.43
C PHE A 228 16.54 27.59 -13.19
N PRO A 229 16.20 26.29 -13.25
CA PRO A 229 16.17 25.43 -14.45
C PRO A 229 15.27 25.98 -15.58
N PRO A 230 15.47 25.56 -16.84
CA PRO A 230 14.66 26.05 -17.94
C PRO A 230 13.22 25.57 -17.82
N HIS A 231 12.27 26.45 -18.15
CA HIS A 231 10.84 26.14 -18.26
C HIS A 231 10.42 26.32 -19.71
N GLY A 232 9.60 25.44 -20.28
CA GLY A 232 9.12 25.57 -21.67
C GLY A 232 8.28 26.83 -21.94
N ALA A 233 7.76 27.49 -20.90
CA ALA A 233 7.06 28.75 -21.02
C ALA A 233 7.36 29.69 -19.85
N ASP A 234 7.21 30.99 -20.08
CA ASP A 234 7.27 32.02 -19.06
C ASP A 234 6.08 31.89 -18.09
N PRO A 235 6.29 31.65 -16.77
CA PRO A 235 5.20 31.52 -15.81
C PRO A 235 4.34 32.78 -15.68
N ALA A 236 4.84 33.96 -16.06
CA ALA A 236 4.07 35.20 -16.00
C ALA A 236 3.17 35.42 -17.23
N THR A 237 3.56 34.90 -18.39
CA THR A 237 2.91 35.25 -19.67
C THR A 237 2.40 34.05 -20.46
N GLY A 238 2.82 32.84 -20.12
CA GLY A 238 2.55 31.60 -20.85
C GLY A 238 3.25 31.53 -22.22
N GLN A 239 4.10 32.50 -22.58
CA GLN A 239 4.80 32.48 -23.87
C GLN A 239 5.98 31.49 -23.84
N PRO A 240 6.28 30.81 -24.97
CA PRO A 240 7.41 29.89 -25.04
C PRO A 240 8.75 30.56 -24.71
N THR A 241 9.64 29.80 -24.09
CA THR A 241 11.04 30.20 -23.91
C THR A 241 11.92 29.48 -24.96
N THR A 242 13.14 29.99 -25.16
CA THR A 242 14.14 29.42 -26.07
C THR A 242 15.52 29.38 -25.42
#